data_AF-A0A067KBR5-F1
#
_entry.id   AF-A0A067KBR5-F1
#
_cell.length_a   1.000
_cell.length_b   1.000
_cell.length_c   1.000
_cell.angle_alpha   90.00
_cell.angle_beta   90.00
_cell.angle_gamma   90.00
#
_symmetry.space_group_name_H-M   'P 1'
#
loop_
_entity.id
_entity.type
_entity.pdbx_description
1 polymer ?
#
loop_
_entity_poly.entity_id
_entity_poly.type
_entity_poly.pdbx_seq_one_letter_code
_entity_poly.pdbx_strand_id
1 'polypeptide(L)'
;MSISNLISLNQQWLPILAVFLLPIFTLFLFKSKKRTEGPKLPPGPRRLPIIGNFHQLGDRPYYDFWKMSQKHGPVMRVQLGRSPGVVISGAEASREAMKDHDLDTCSRPLSVGPGTTIFINAYAIGREPSKWENPEEFYPERFENSDVDYRGSYFELVPFGAGRRTCPGLAMGTTAVKYTLANLLYGFDFELPNGKKFEDFPMEEAGGPTIHNKHDLVLIPKKHEWD
;
A
#
# COMPACT_ATOMS: atom_id res chain seq x y z
N MET A 1 -16.69 29.75 68.76
CA MET A 1 -16.35 29.73 67.32
C MET A 1 -17.58 30.22 66.57
N SER A 2 -17.52 31.40 65.95
CA SER A 2 -18.69 32.06 65.34
C SER A 2 -19.22 31.30 64.12
N ILE A 3 -20.53 31.31 63.88
CA ILE A 3 -21.19 30.72 62.70
C ILE A 3 -20.57 31.27 61.40
N SER A 4 -20.09 32.52 61.42
CA SER A 4 -19.36 33.14 60.30
C SER A 4 -18.06 32.39 59.93
N ASN A 5 -17.38 31.76 60.89
CA ASN A 5 -16.14 31.01 60.66
C ASN A 5 -16.41 29.60 60.11
N LEU A 6 -17.58 29.02 60.39
CA LEU A 6 -18.00 27.74 59.79
C LEU A 6 -18.40 27.93 58.32
N ILE A 7 -19.01 29.07 57.98
CA ILE A 7 -19.40 29.40 56.60
C ILE A 7 -18.18 29.73 55.74
N SER A 8 -17.22 30.51 56.26
CA SER A 8 -15.99 30.85 55.52
C SER A 8 -15.08 29.64 55.30
N LEU A 9 -15.00 28.74 56.27
CA LEU A 9 -14.27 27.48 56.13
C LEU A 9 -14.89 26.64 55.02
N ASN A 10 -16.22 26.55 54.96
CA ASN A 10 -16.92 25.78 53.92
C ASN A 10 -16.73 26.37 52.50
N GLN A 11 -16.62 27.70 52.38
CA GLN A 11 -16.53 28.38 51.09
C GLN A 11 -15.14 28.26 50.40
N GLN A 12 -14.08 28.02 51.17
CA GLN A 12 -12.71 27.86 50.63
C GLN A 12 -12.46 26.48 50.00
N TRP A 13 -13.15 25.43 50.46
CA TRP A 13 -12.98 24.06 49.92
C TRP A 13 -13.86 23.79 48.68
N LEU A 14 -14.93 24.57 48.47
CA LEU A 14 -15.81 24.44 47.30
C LEU A 14 -15.07 24.53 45.94
N PRO A 15 -14.19 25.52 45.68
CA PRO A 15 -13.45 25.56 44.41
C PRO A 15 -12.44 24.41 44.29
N ILE A 16 -11.85 23.96 45.40
CA ILE A 16 -10.91 22.83 45.42
C ILE A 16 -11.64 21.53 45.06
N LEU A 17 -12.78 21.27 45.69
CA LEU A 17 -13.63 20.13 45.37
C LEU A 17 -14.14 20.19 43.93
N ALA A 18 -14.49 21.37 43.42
CA ALA A 18 -14.89 21.54 42.02
C ALA A 18 -13.75 21.19 41.04
N VAL A 19 -12.50 21.60 41.32
CA VAL A 19 -11.33 21.28 40.48
C VAL A 19 -11.04 19.78 40.42
N PHE A 20 -11.29 19.03 41.50
CA PHE A 20 -11.10 17.57 41.50
C PHE A 20 -12.33 16.80 41.00
N LEU A 21 -13.55 17.30 41.21
CA LEU A 21 -14.78 16.64 40.79
C LEU A 21 -15.14 16.92 39.32
N LEU A 22 -14.80 18.09 38.76
CA LEU A 22 -15.03 18.41 37.34
C LEU A 22 -14.31 17.45 36.36
N PRO A 23 -13.03 17.06 36.52
CA PRO A 23 -12.39 16.07 35.65
C PRO A 23 -13.02 14.67 35.80
N ILE A 24 -13.48 14.30 37.00
CA ILE A 24 -14.19 13.03 37.23
C ILE A 24 -15.60 13.06 36.61
N PHE A 25 -16.30 14.18 36.73
CA PHE A 25 -17.63 14.40 36.17
C PHE A 25 -17.59 14.49 34.65
N THR A 26 -16.58 15.16 34.08
CA THR A 26 -16.31 15.15 32.63
C THR A 26 -15.95 13.73 32.17
N LEU A 27 -15.12 12.96 32.88
CA LEU A 27 -14.91 11.53 32.59
C LEU A 27 -16.21 10.71 32.62
N PHE A 28 -17.16 11.07 33.48
CA PHE A 28 -18.48 10.42 33.55
C PHE A 28 -19.43 10.85 32.42
N LEU A 29 -19.36 12.12 31.97
CA LEU A 29 -20.03 12.61 30.76
C LEU A 29 -19.39 12.07 29.48
N PHE A 30 -18.08 11.80 29.51
CA PHE A 30 -17.33 11.01 28.54
C PHE A 30 -17.39 9.50 28.86
N LYS A 31 -18.46 9.02 29.52
CA LYS A 31 -18.78 7.60 29.48
C LYS A 31 -18.92 7.21 28.01
N SER A 32 -17.90 6.53 27.52
CA SER A 32 -17.83 5.99 26.17
C SER A 32 -19.12 5.25 25.89
N LYS A 33 -19.91 5.79 24.96
CA LYS A 33 -21.13 5.17 24.46
C LYS A 33 -20.77 3.72 24.17
N LYS A 34 -21.45 2.76 24.82
CA LYS A 34 -21.19 1.32 24.66
C LYS A 34 -21.18 1.06 23.15
N ARG A 35 -19.99 0.76 22.61
CA ARG A 35 -19.79 0.64 21.17
C ARG A 35 -20.61 -0.57 20.75
N THR A 36 -21.71 -0.34 20.02
CA THR A 36 -22.34 -1.42 19.26
C THR A 36 -21.23 -2.08 18.44
N GLU A 37 -21.18 -3.41 18.39
CA GLU A 37 -20.23 -4.10 17.51
C GLU A 37 -20.55 -3.67 16.08
N GLY A 38 -19.83 -2.65 15.60
CA GLY A 38 -19.84 -2.29 14.20
C GLY A 38 -19.27 -3.44 13.37
N PRO A 39 -19.41 -3.38 12.04
CA PRO A 39 -18.82 -4.39 11.16
C PRO A 39 -17.34 -4.62 11.53
N LYS A 40 -16.92 -5.89 11.56
CA LYS A 40 -15.54 -6.28 11.84
C LYS A 40 -14.66 -5.70 10.73
N LEU A 41 -14.00 -4.59 11.04
CA LEU A 41 -13.05 -3.96 10.13
C LEU A 41 -11.76 -4.80 10.07
N PRO A 42 -11.05 -4.78 8.93
CA PRO A 42 -9.75 -5.43 8.86
C PRO A 42 -8.79 -4.84 9.91
N PRO A 43 -7.86 -5.64 10.42
CA PRO A 43 -6.82 -5.18 11.34
C PRO A 43 -5.94 -4.11 10.68
N GLY A 44 -5.11 -3.42 11.46
CA GLY A 44 -4.19 -2.46 10.87
C GLY A 44 -3.25 -1.81 11.89
N PRO A 45 -2.21 -1.12 11.39
CA PRO A 45 -1.29 -0.38 12.23
C PRO A 45 -2.01 0.71 13.03
N ARG A 46 -1.51 0.99 14.24
CA ARG A 46 -2.01 2.08 15.08
C ARG A 46 -1.76 3.41 14.37
N ARG A 47 -2.77 4.27 14.39
CA ARG A 47 -2.77 5.58 13.73
C ARG A 47 -2.66 6.70 14.76
N LEU A 48 -1.99 7.79 14.40
CA LEU A 48 -1.93 9.00 15.21
C LEU A 48 -3.13 9.93 14.90
N PRO A 49 -3.53 10.81 15.84
CA PRO A 49 -4.50 11.86 15.55
C PRO A 49 -4.07 12.72 14.35
N ILE A 50 -5.04 13.18 13.56
CA ILE A 50 -4.88 14.10 12.41
C ILE A 50 -4.13 13.49 11.20
N ILE A 51 -2.89 13.03 11.37
CA ILE A 51 -2.04 12.54 10.28
C ILE A 51 -2.29 11.06 9.94
N GLY A 52 -2.87 10.30 10.87
CA GLY A 52 -3.10 8.87 10.67
C GLY A 52 -1.79 8.07 10.64
N ASN A 53 -1.60 7.29 9.57
CA ASN A 53 -0.48 6.38 9.34
C ASN A 53 0.62 7.00 8.44
N PHE A 54 0.52 8.28 8.04
CA PHE A 54 1.57 8.93 7.23
C PHE A 54 2.97 8.84 7.86
N HIS A 55 3.07 8.91 9.19
CA HIS A 55 4.32 8.79 9.93
C HIS A 55 5.02 7.41 9.81
N GLN A 56 4.35 6.41 9.22
CA GLN A 56 4.87 5.06 9.06
C GLN A 56 5.29 4.77 7.61
N LEU A 57 5.10 5.73 6.71
CA LEU A 57 5.48 5.64 5.31
C LEU A 57 6.73 6.46 5.09
N GLY A 58 7.75 5.82 4.54
CA GLY A 58 8.93 6.48 4.00
C GLY A 58 8.83 6.59 2.48
N ASP A 59 9.99 6.58 1.85
CA ASP A 59 10.13 6.87 0.42
C ASP A 59 9.55 5.76 -0.47
N ARG A 60 9.32 4.56 0.09
CA ARG A 60 8.82 3.37 -0.64
C ARG A 60 7.50 2.87 -0.04
N PRO A 61 6.37 3.54 -0.29
CA PRO A 61 5.09 3.20 0.32
C PRO A 61 4.61 1.78 0.01
N TYR A 62 4.88 1.24 -1.18
CA TYR A 62 4.55 -0.16 -1.52
C TYR A 62 5.29 -1.16 -0.62
N TYR A 63 6.55 -0.91 -0.32
CA TYR A 63 7.40 -1.73 0.54
C TYR A 63 7.01 -1.56 2.01
N ASP A 64 6.73 -0.34 2.46
CA ASP A 64 6.26 -0.09 3.82
C ASP A 64 4.90 -0.76 4.08
N PHE A 65 3.99 -0.71 3.12
CA PHE A 65 2.73 -1.44 3.16
C PHE A 65 2.93 -2.96 3.15
N TRP A 66 3.88 -3.48 2.36
CA TRP A 66 4.23 -4.90 2.38
C TRP A 66 4.73 -5.32 3.77
N LYS A 67 5.69 -4.58 4.36
CA LYS A 67 6.18 -4.82 5.73
C LYS A 67 5.06 -4.80 6.77
N MET A 68 4.14 -3.84 6.67
CA MET A 68 2.98 -3.78 7.56
C MET A 68 2.05 -4.98 7.37
N SER A 69 1.83 -5.45 6.13
CA SER A 69 0.99 -6.64 5.88
C SER A 69 1.60 -7.93 6.45
N GLN A 70 2.92 -8.04 6.57
CA GLN A 70 3.54 -9.19 7.25
C GLN A 70 3.15 -9.27 8.74
N LYS A 71 2.85 -8.13 9.36
CA LYS A 71 2.45 -8.04 10.78
C LYS A 71 0.94 -8.03 11.00
N HIS A 72 0.20 -7.41 10.09
CA HIS A 72 -1.22 -7.14 10.25
C HIS A 72 -2.12 -8.03 9.38
N GLY A 73 -1.54 -8.82 8.48
CA GLY A 73 -2.26 -9.66 7.53
C GLY A 73 -2.37 -9.03 6.13
N PRO A 74 -2.77 -9.84 5.12
CA PRO A 74 -2.80 -9.44 3.72
C PRO A 74 -3.89 -8.42 3.38
N VAL A 75 -4.86 -8.20 4.28
CA VAL A 75 -5.89 -7.16 4.16
C VAL A 75 -5.86 -6.34 5.44
N MET A 76 -5.50 -5.06 5.31
CA MET A 76 -5.34 -4.19 6.47
C MET A 76 -5.89 -2.78 6.24
N ARG A 77 -6.36 -2.16 7.32
CA ARG A 77 -6.84 -0.78 7.31
C ARG A 77 -5.70 0.21 7.57
N VAL A 78 -5.68 1.28 6.80
CA VAL A 78 -4.82 2.45 7.00
C VAL A 78 -5.65 3.74 6.99
N GLN A 79 -5.07 4.83 7.45
CA GLN A 79 -5.65 6.16 7.48
C GLN A 79 -4.57 7.14 7.01
N LEU A 80 -4.74 7.76 5.85
CA LEU A 80 -3.80 8.73 5.30
C LEU A 80 -4.42 10.12 5.46
N GLY A 81 -4.10 10.78 6.57
CA GLY A 81 -4.74 12.04 6.96
C GLY A 81 -6.24 11.86 7.18
N ARG A 82 -7.07 12.58 6.40
CA ARG A 82 -8.55 12.47 6.46
C ARG A 82 -9.10 11.32 5.62
N SER A 83 -8.28 10.68 4.78
CA SER A 83 -8.72 9.62 3.88
C SER A 83 -8.54 8.24 4.51
N PRO A 84 -9.63 7.47 4.74
CA PRO A 84 -9.50 6.08 5.12
C PRO A 84 -9.00 5.25 3.93
N GLY A 85 -8.24 4.20 4.21
CA GLY A 85 -7.77 3.28 3.19
C GLY A 85 -7.76 1.83 3.65
N VAL A 86 -7.81 0.92 2.68
CA VAL A 86 -7.58 -0.51 2.85
C VAL A 86 -6.43 -0.89 1.93
N VAL A 87 -5.43 -1.55 2.47
CA VAL A 87 -4.33 -2.13 1.69
C VAL A 87 -4.60 -3.62 1.53
N ILE A 88 -4.52 -4.10 0.29
CA ILE A 88 -4.65 -5.50 -0.07
C ILE A 88 -3.31 -5.95 -0.67
N SER A 89 -2.65 -6.89 0.00
CA SER A 89 -1.34 -7.43 -0.34
C SER A 89 -1.39 -8.91 -0.77
N GLY A 90 -2.58 -9.51 -0.88
CA GLY A 90 -2.76 -10.91 -1.27
C GLY A 90 -3.62 -11.05 -2.53
N ALA A 91 -3.36 -12.09 -3.33
CA ALA A 91 -4.03 -12.35 -4.61
C ALA A 91 -5.56 -12.60 -4.44
N GLU A 92 -5.95 -13.38 -3.44
CA GLU A 92 -7.36 -13.77 -3.22
C GLU A 92 -8.24 -12.56 -2.88
N ALA A 93 -7.85 -11.76 -1.90
CA ALA A 93 -8.56 -10.53 -1.55
C ALA A 93 -8.52 -9.49 -2.69
N SER A 94 -7.46 -9.51 -3.52
CA SER A 94 -7.39 -8.67 -4.71
C SER A 94 -8.41 -9.10 -5.76
N ARG A 95 -8.60 -10.41 -5.95
CA ARG A 95 -9.66 -10.97 -6.80
C ARG A 95 -11.03 -10.54 -6.31
N GLU A 96 -11.30 -10.74 -5.02
CA GLU A 96 -12.57 -10.36 -4.42
C GLU A 96 -12.86 -8.86 -4.64
N ALA A 97 -11.88 -7.99 -4.36
CA ALA A 97 -12.06 -6.55 -4.52
C ALA A 97 -12.18 -6.11 -5.99
N MET A 98 -11.34 -6.60 -6.89
CA MET A 98 -11.24 -6.11 -8.26
C MET A 98 -12.14 -6.85 -9.25
N LYS A 99 -12.69 -8.02 -8.90
CA LYS A 99 -13.54 -8.84 -9.78
C LYS A 99 -14.92 -9.09 -9.18
N ASP A 100 -14.99 -9.63 -7.97
CA ASP A 100 -16.27 -10.10 -7.42
C ASP A 100 -17.11 -8.93 -6.88
N HIS A 101 -16.44 -7.93 -6.30
CA HIS A 101 -17.02 -6.68 -5.79
C HIS A 101 -16.63 -5.46 -6.59
N ASP A 102 -16.31 -5.64 -7.87
CA ASP A 102 -15.78 -4.57 -8.69
C ASP A 102 -16.76 -3.40 -8.83
N LEU A 103 -18.09 -3.59 -8.72
CA LEU A 103 -19.07 -2.48 -8.75
C LEU A 103 -18.89 -1.55 -7.54
N ASP A 104 -18.63 -2.16 -6.38
CA ASP A 104 -18.53 -1.49 -5.09
C ASP A 104 -17.17 -0.77 -4.94
N THR A 105 -16.12 -1.32 -5.55
CA THR A 105 -14.73 -0.87 -5.37
C THR A 105 -14.21 0.02 -6.51
N CYS A 106 -14.77 -0.10 -7.71
CA CYS A 106 -14.26 0.61 -8.88
C CYS A 106 -14.82 2.03 -9.04
N SER A 107 -15.84 2.40 -8.27
CA SER A 107 -16.52 3.69 -8.41
C SER A 107 -15.81 4.77 -7.57
N ARG A 108 -15.73 5.99 -8.11
CA ARG A 108 -15.36 7.15 -7.30
C ARG A 108 -16.57 7.47 -6.40
N PRO A 109 -16.40 7.65 -5.09
CA PRO A 109 -17.53 7.92 -4.19
C PRO A 109 -18.35 9.10 -4.71
N LEU A 110 -19.67 8.93 -4.81
CA LEU A 110 -20.60 9.98 -5.24
C LEU A 110 -20.73 11.11 -4.21
N SER A 111 -20.41 10.83 -2.94
CA SER A 111 -20.45 11.82 -1.86
C SER A 111 -19.15 12.63 -1.75
N VAL A 112 -19.28 13.91 -1.36
CA VAL A 112 -18.18 14.86 -1.11
C VAL A 112 -17.27 14.46 0.08
N GLY A 113 -17.67 13.47 0.88
CA GLY A 113 -16.87 12.92 1.97
C GLY A 113 -15.74 11.99 1.50
N PRO A 114 -14.74 11.70 2.36
CA PRO A 114 -13.65 10.81 2.00
C PRO A 114 -14.17 9.37 1.90
N GLY A 115 -14.28 8.85 0.68
CA GLY A 115 -14.45 7.42 0.47
C GLY A 115 -13.21 6.65 0.93
N THR A 116 -13.37 5.34 1.07
CA THR A 116 -12.25 4.46 1.43
C THR A 116 -11.45 4.14 0.17
N THR A 117 -10.18 4.49 0.16
CA THR A 117 -9.26 4.13 -0.93
C THR A 117 -8.80 2.69 -0.77
N ILE A 118 -8.90 1.88 -1.81
CA ILE A 118 -8.32 0.53 -1.84
C ILE A 118 -6.97 0.61 -2.55
N PHE A 119 -5.91 0.16 -1.88
CA PHE A 119 -4.56 0.07 -2.39
C PHE A 119 -4.24 -1.40 -2.67
N ILE A 120 -4.14 -1.76 -3.95
CA ILE A 120 -3.65 -3.06 -4.37
C ILE A 120 -2.12 -3.01 -4.36
N ASN A 121 -1.50 -3.77 -3.45
CA ASN A 121 -0.05 -3.81 -3.32
C ASN A 121 0.53 -4.89 -4.25
N ALA A 122 0.65 -4.54 -5.53
CA ALA A 122 1.21 -5.45 -6.55
C ALA A 122 2.63 -5.92 -6.23
N TYR A 123 3.43 -5.11 -5.50
CA TYR A 123 4.77 -5.50 -5.04
C TYR A 123 4.70 -6.71 -4.11
N ALA A 124 3.78 -6.70 -3.14
CA ALA A 124 3.58 -7.80 -2.21
C ALA A 124 3.06 -9.06 -2.90
N ILE A 125 2.05 -8.90 -3.75
CA ILE A 125 1.40 -9.99 -4.50
C ILE A 125 2.41 -10.70 -5.41
N GLY A 126 3.22 -9.94 -6.15
CA GLY A 126 4.25 -10.46 -7.02
C GLY A 126 5.42 -11.14 -6.29
N ARG A 127 5.48 -11.03 -4.95
CA ARG A 127 6.54 -11.59 -4.11
C ARG A 127 6.04 -12.61 -3.09
N GLU A 128 4.81 -13.09 -3.25
CA GLU A 128 4.23 -14.04 -2.30
C GLU A 128 4.88 -15.43 -2.46
N PRO A 129 5.63 -15.95 -1.46
CA PRO A 129 6.34 -17.23 -1.61
C PRO A 129 5.42 -18.44 -1.75
N SER A 130 4.14 -18.30 -1.38
CA SER A 130 3.12 -19.35 -1.55
C SER A 130 2.67 -19.52 -3.01
N LYS A 131 2.84 -18.49 -3.84
CA LYS A 131 2.42 -18.45 -5.25
C LYS A 131 3.61 -18.51 -6.20
N TRP A 132 4.78 -18.09 -5.74
CA TRP A 132 5.92 -17.81 -6.57
C TRP A 132 7.18 -18.47 -6.03
N GLU A 133 7.78 -19.36 -6.83
CA GLU A 133 9.14 -19.86 -6.63
C GLU A 133 10.17 -18.75 -6.80
N ASN A 134 11.13 -18.66 -5.88
CA ASN A 134 12.20 -17.64 -5.82
C ASN A 134 11.69 -16.21 -6.10
N PRO A 135 10.71 -15.71 -5.30
CA PRO A 135 9.98 -14.48 -5.61
C PRO A 135 10.81 -13.20 -5.60
N GLU A 136 11.99 -13.23 -4.97
CA GLU A 136 12.91 -12.09 -4.90
C GLU A 136 13.97 -12.10 -6.02
N GLU A 137 14.01 -13.15 -6.84
CA GLU A 137 14.96 -13.30 -7.94
C GLU A 137 14.31 -12.96 -9.29
N PHE A 138 15.10 -12.42 -10.21
CA PHE A 138 14.70 -12.31 -11.60
C PHE A 138 14.83 -13.68 -12.26
N TYR A 139 13.71 -14.41 -12.37
CA TYR A 139 13.68 -15.79 -12.85
C TYR A 139 12.69 -15.99 -14.01
N PRO A 140 12.98 -15.55 -15.25
CA PRO A 140 12.04 -15.58 -16.37
C PRO A 140 11.44 -16.96 -16.67
N GLU A 141 12.24 -18.02 -16.49
CA GLU A 141 11.89 -19.40 -16.79
C GLU A 141 10.70 -19.90 -15.98
N ARG A 142 10.36 -19.23 -14.87
CA ARG A 142 9.13 -19.50 -14.09
C ARG A 142 7.84 -19.35 -14.89
N PHE A 143 7.90 -18.65 -16.01
CA PHE A 143 6.78 -18.47 -16.92
C PHE A 143 6.81 -19.45 -18.11
N GLU A 144 7.88 -20.23 -18.26
CA GLU A 144 7.93 -21.31 -19.25
C GLU A 144 6.99 -22.43 -18.81
N ASN A 145 6.01 -22.77 -19.65
CA ASN A 145 4.97 -23.76 -19.36
C ASN A 145 4.07 -23.39 -18.16
N SER A 146 3.97 -22.11 -17.81
CA SER A 146 3.00 -21.60 -16.84
C SER A 146 1.73 -21.10 -17.54
N ASP A 147 0.56 -21.40 -16.96
CA ASP A 147 -0.70 -20.84 -17.42
C ASP A 147 -0.94 -19.40 -16.92
N VAL A 148 -0.10 -18.92 -15.98
CA VAL A 148 -0.28 -17.60 -15.36
C VAL A 148 -0.01 -16.49 -16.37
N ASP A 149 -1.00 -15.62 -16.57
CA ASP A 149 -0.88 -14.44 -17.43
C ASP A 149 -1.22 -13.13 -16.67
N TYR A 150 -0.91 -12.00 -17.31
CA TYR A 150 -1.20 -10.66 -16.77
C TYR A 150 -2.50 -10.05 -17.34
N ARG A 151 -3.38 -10.85 -17.96
CA ARG A 151 -4.60 -10.36 -18.65
C ARG A 151 -5.78 -10.13 -17.71
N GLY A 152 -5.59 -10.28 -16.41
CA GLY A 152 -6.59 -10.01 -15.38
C GLY A 152 -7.39 -11.23 -14.91
N SER A 153 -6.98 -12.44 -15.30
CA SER A 153 -7.56 -13.71 -14.81
C SER A 153 -6.81 -14.30 -13.62
N TYR A 154 -5.50 -14.03 -13.53
CA TYR A 154 -4.59 -14.49 -12.49
C TYR A 154 -4.23 -13.30 -11.59
N PHE A 155 -4.53 -13.41 -10.31
CA PHE A 155 -4.43 -12.30 -9.37
C PHE A 155 -3.10 -12.27 -8.63
N GLU A 156 -2.30 -13.32 -8.78
CA GLU A 156 -0.89 -13.40 -8.44
C GLU A 156 -0.01 -12.53 -9.36
N LEU A 157 -0.49 -12.13 -10.54
CA LEU A 157 0.20 -11.28 -11.51
C LEU A 157 -0.71 -10.15 -12.05
N VAL A 158 -0.67 -8.98 -11.40
CA VAL A 158 -1.58 -7.85 -11.71
C VAL A 158 -0.88 -6.55 -12.14
N PRO A 159 0.11 -6.57 -13.06
CA PRO A 159 0.84 -5.35 -13.48
C PRO A 159 -0.06 -4.34 -14.22
N PHE A 160 -1.18 -4.78 -14.77
CA PHE A 160 -2.16 -3.95 -15.47
C PHE A 160 -3.49 -3.81 -14.69
N GLY A 161 -3.52 -4.22 -13.42
CA GLY A 161 -4.76 -4.34 -12.65
C GLY A 161 -5.67 -5.45 -13.19
N ALA A 162 -6.95 -5.41 -12.79
CA ALA A 162 -7.97 -6.36 -13.20
C ALA A 162 -9.39 -5.76 -13.14
N GLY A 163 -10.37 -6.50 -13.65
CA GLY A 163 -11.79 -6.13 -13.64
C GLY A 163 -12.11 -4.86 -14.42
N ARG A 164 -13.13 -4.10 -13.99
CA ARG A 164 -13.60 -2.88 -14.67
C ARG A 164 -12.60 -1.73 -14.73
N ARG A 165 -11.50 -1.80 -13.97
CA ARG A 165 -10.41 -0.80 -13.96
C ARG A 165 -9.10 -1.35 -14.52
N THR A 166 -9.15 -2.48 -15.22
CA THR A 166 -8.00 -3.00 -15.97
C THR A 166 -7.46 -1.92 -16.90
N CYS A 167 -6.13 -1.82 -17.00
CA CYS A 167 -5.46 -0.84 -17.82
C CYS A 167 -5.97 -0.90 -19.27
N PRO A 168 -6.55 0.19 -19.81
CA PRO A 168 -7.01 0.21 -21.21
C PRO A 168 -5.83 0.12 -22.18
N GLY A 169 -4.62 0.42 -21.73
CA GLY A 169 -3.38 0.34 -22.52
C GLY A 169 -2.69 -1.02 -22.51
N LEU A 170 -3.27 -2.08 -21.94
CA LEU A 170 -2.62 -3.41 -21.83
C LEU A 170 -2.11 -3.92 -23.19
N ALA A 171 -2.95 -3.92 -24.21
CA ALA A 171 -2.58 -4.43 -25.54
C ALA A 171 -1.48 -3.58 -26.18
N MET A 172 -1.59 -2.25 -26.08
CA MET A 172 -0.61 -1.31 -26.62
C MET A 172 0.74 -1.44 -25.90
N GLY A 173 0.74 -1.40 -24.56
CA GLY A 173 1.96 -1.44 -23.75
C GLY A 173 2.72 -2.75 -23.93
N THR A 174 2.02 -3.88 -23.94
CA THR A 174 2.64 -5.20 -24.12
C THR A 174 3.21 -5.36 -25.53
N THR A 175 2.51 -4.88 -26.56
CA THR A 175 3.02 -4.88 -27.94
C THR A 175 4.23 -3.97 -28.08
N ALA A 176 4.18 -2.76 -27.50
CA ALA A 176 5.28 -1.81 -27.54
C ALA A 176 6.54 -2.38 -26.88
N VAL A 177 6.44 -2.98 -25.70
CA VAL A 177 7.58 -3.61 -25.00
C VAL A 177 8.14 -4.77 -25.82
N LYS A 178 7.29 -5.69 -26.29
CA LYS A 178 7.74 -6.84 -27.08
C LYS A 178 8.43 -6.43 -28.38
N TYR A 179 7.82 -5.52 -29.13
CA TYR A 179 8.38 -5.05 -30.39
C TYR A 179 9.68 -4.27 -30.16
N THR A 180 9.72 -3.38 -29.17
CA THR A 180 10.94 -2.63 -28.85
C THR A 180 12.07 -3.57 -28.46
N LEU A 181 11.80 -4.51 -27.54
CA LEU A 181 12.81 -5.47 -27.10
C LEU A 181 13.29 -6.36 -28.25
N ALA A 182 12.38 -6.88 -29.08
CA ALA A 182 12.73 -7.71 -30.24
C ALA A 182 13.60 -6.94 -31.24
N ASN A 183 13.28 -5.67 -31.55
CA ASN A 183 14.09 -4.87 -32.46
C ASN A 183 15.47 -4.52 -31.88
N LEU A 184 15.54 -4.21 -30.58
CA LEU A 184 16.80 -3.94 -29.90
C LEU A 184 17.71 -5.16 -29.92
N LEU A 185 17.19 -6.34 -29.54
CA LEU A 185 17.95 -7.58 -29.51
C LEU A 185 18.25 -8.13 -30.91
N TYR A 186 17.42 -7.82 -31.91
CA TYR A 186 17.69 -8.24 -33.28
C TYR A 186 18.84 -7.43 -33.92
N GLY A 187 18.93 -6.15 -33.57
CA GLY A 187 19.88 -5.22 -34.18
C GLY A 187 21.20 -5.09 -33.42
N PHE A 188 21.19 -5.33 -32.11
CA PHE A 188 22.30 -4.94 -31.24
C PHE A 188 22.59 -5.94 -30.12
N ASP A 189 23.89 -6.12 -29.87
CA ASP A 189 24.43 -6.57 -28.61
C ASP A 189 24.72 -5.37 -27.71
N PHE A 190 24.62 -5.54 -26.40
CA PHE A 190 24.77 -4.46 -25.42
C PHE A 190 25.93 -4.70 -24.47
N GLU A 191 26.74 -3.66 -24.26
CA GLU A 191 27.82 -3.66 -23.28
C GLU A 191 27.72 -2.44 -22.36
N LEU A 192 28.23 -2.58 -21.13
CA LEU A 192 28.42 -1.42 -20.25
C LEU A 192 29.70 -0.66 -20.62
N PRO A 193 29.71 0.67 -20.44
CA PRO A 193 30.90 1.46 -20.68
C PRO A 193 32.04 1.08 -19.74
N ASN A 194 33.28 1.29 -20.22
CA ASN A 194 34.51 1.10 -19.44
C ASN A 194 34.76 -0.33 -18.96
N GLY A 195 34.22 -1.34 -19.66
CA GLY A 195 34.45 -2.76 -19.33
C GLY A 195 33.83 -3.21 -18.01
N LYS A 196 32.83 -2.47 -17.50
CA LYS A 196 32.05 -2.88 -16.32
C LYS A 196 31.20 -4.12 -16.65
N LYS A 197 30.90 -4.91 -15.63
CA LYS A 197 30.00 -6.06 -15.76
C LYS A 197 28.59 -5.71 -15.31
N PHE A 198 27.60 -6.42 -15.86
CA PHE A 198 26.18 -6.16 -15.57
C PHE A 198 25.82 -6.48 -14.12
N GLU A 199 26.50 -7.45 -13.51
CA GLU A 199 26.29 -7.85 -12.12
C GLU A 199 26.71 -6.75 -11.13
N ASP A 200 27.61 -5.86 -11.56
CA ASP A 200 28.09 -4.73 -10.76
C ASP A 200 27.16 -3.49 -10.88
N PHE A 201 26.13 -3.55 -11.73
CA PHE A 201 25.22 -2.43 -11.92
C PHE A 201 24.31 -2.26 -10.70
N PRO A 202 24.23 -1.05 -10.09
CA PRO A 202 23.47 -0.85 -8.88
C PRO A 202 21.96 -0.95 -9.13
N MET A 203 21.31 -1.85 -8.40
CA MET A 203 19.85 -2.05 -8.43
C MET A 203 19.17 -1.35 -7.24
N GLU A 204 19.54 -0.09 -6.99
CA GLU A 204 18.89 0.74 -5.98
C GLU A 204 17.60 1.35 -6.54
N GLU A 205 16.54 1.39 -5.74
CA GLU A 205 15.28 2.02 -6.12
C GLU A 205 15.34 3.54 -5.85
N ALA A 206 14.82 4.34 -6.78
CA ALA A 206 14.76 5.80 -6.65
C ALA A 206 13.83 6.27 -5.51
N GLY A 207 12.96 5.38 -5.02
CA GLY A 207 11.83 5.72 -4.17
C GLY A 207 10.63 6.24 -4.98
N GLY A 208 9.55 6.56 -4.29
CA GLY A 208 8.29 7.02 -4.84
C GLY A 208 7.19 5.93 -4.87
N PRO A 209 6.01 6.29 -5.41
CA PRO A 209 4.86 5.39 -5.47
C PRO A 209 5.02 4.28 -6.54
N THR A 210 5.89 4.48 -7.51
CA THR A 210 6.23 3.55 -8.57
C THR A 210 7.68 3.08 -8.42
N ILE A 211 7.98 1.89 -8.93
CA ILE A 211 9.31 1.29 -8.82
C ILE A 211 10.13 1.74 -10.02
N HIS A 212 11.21 2.48 -9.75
CA HIS A 212 12.19 2.92 -10.74
C HIS A 212 13.59 2.66 -10.21
N ASN A 213 14.52 2.31 -11.09
CA ASN A 213 15.94 2.30 -10.73
C ASN A 213 16.38 3.76 -10.48
N LYS A 214 17.18 3.96 -9.43
CA LYS A 214 17.78 5.23 -9.05
C LYS A 214 18.88 5.68 -10.00
N HIS A 215 19.51 4.72 -10.69
CA HIS A 215 20.62 4.94 -11.58
C HIS A 215 20.20 4.68 -13.02
N ASP A 216 20.54 5.61 -13.91
CA ASP A 216 20.32 5.44 -15.33
C ASP A 216 21.20 4.31 -15.87
N LEU A 217 20.60 3.41 -16.66
CA LEU A 217 21.32 2.38 -17.38
C LEU A 217 21.89 2.97 -18.68
N VAL A 218 23.20 3.09 -18.75
CA VAL A 218 23.92 3.54 -19.95
C VAL A 218 24.56 2.34 -20.63
N LEU A 219 24.20 2.12 -21.90
CA LEU A 219 24.67 0.99 -22.71
C LEU A 219 25.37 1.48 -23.97
N ILE A 220 26.39 0.73 -24.40
CA ILE A 220 27.01 0.87 -25.71
C ILE A 220 26.40 -0.20 -26.62
N PRO A 221 25.59 0.19 -27.64
CA PRO A 221 25.07 -0.75 -28.60
C PRO A 221 26.16 -1.13 -29.61
N LYS A 222 26.37 -2.43 -29.82
CA LYS A 222 27.18 -2.99 -30.91
C LYS A 222 26.24 -3.63 -31.91
N LYS A 223 26.45 -3.41 -33.21
CA LYS A 223 25.63 -4.05 -34.24
C LYS A 223 25.77 -5.57 -34.08
N HIS A 224 24.64 -6.27 -33.95
CA HIS A 224 24.62 -7.72 -33.89
C HIS A 224 25.00 -8.31 -35.25
N GLU A 225 25.90 -9.28 -35.25
CA GLU A 225 26.32 -10.02 -36.45
C GLU A 225 25.58 -11.35 -36.48
N TRP A 226 24.70 -11.51 -37.48
CA TRP A 226 24.03 -12.77 -37.74
C TRP A 226 24.97 -13.66 -38.53
N ASP A 227 25.31 -14.83 -37.97
CA ASP A 227 26.01 -15.90 -38.67
C ASP A 227 25.18 -16.50 -39.82
#